data_AF-A9M4M6-F1
#
_entry.id   AF-A9M4M6-F1
#
_cell.length_a   1.000
_cell.length_b   1.000
_cell.length_c   1.000
_cell.angle_alpha   90.00
_cell.angle_beta   90.00
_cell.angle_gamma   90.00
#
_symmetry.space_group_name_H-M   'P 1'
#
loop_
_entity.id
_entity.type
_entity.pdbx_description
1 polymer ?
#
loop_
_entity_poly.entity_id
_entity_poly.type
_entity_poly.pdbx_seq_one_letter_code
_entity_poly.pdbx_strand_id
1 'polypeptide(L)'
;MKNPALKNAQVFKQQKLIAGLPDKVFIIALVVSAFGTFLCVKLGGLMGIGGGLLFAYVVYKPLYNIHQFDLEAWRLYLRALHAPTQFDARYTTEKKLNVIHNATLMSFDRFTQIMSSPNHKEKDNA
;
A
#
# COMPACT_ATOMS: atom_id res chain seq x y z
N MET A 1 5.30 -12.47 30.86
CA MET A 1 4.91 -13.14 29.61
C MET A 1 4.58 -12.06 28.59
N LYS A 2 5.39 -11.88 27.54
CA LYS A 2 5.26 -10.80 26.55
C LYS A 2 4.41 -11.34 25.40
N ASN A 3 3.12 -10.99 25.36
CA ASN A 3 2.20 -11.49 24.35
C ASN A 3 2.65 -11.03 22.94
N PRO A 4 3.06 -11.94 22.04
CA PRO A 4 3.53 -11.56 20.71
C PRO A 4 2.44 -10.93 19.83
N ALA A 5 1.15 -11.12 20.17
CA ALA A 5 0.04 -10.48 19.47
C ALA A 5 0.00 -8.95 19.65
N LEU A 6 0.56 -8.41 20.73
CA LEU A 6 0.66 -6.96 20.93
C LEU A 6 1.82 -6.31 20.17
N LYS A 7 2.77 -7.09 19.64
CA LYS A 7 3.91 -6.54 18.88
C LYS A 7 3.47 -5.91 17.55
N ASN A 8 2.30 -6.31 17.04
CA ASN A 8 1.70 -5.76 15.83
C ASN A 8 0.87 -4.48 16.07
N ALA A 9 0.69 -4.02 17.31
CA ALA A 9 0.04 -2.73 17.56
C ALA A 9 0.82 -1.55 16.93
N GLN A 10 2.14 -1.73 16.72
CA GLN A 10 3.00 -0.77 16.02
C GLN A 10 2.74 -0.71 14.50
N VAL A 11 2.02 -1.68 13.94
CA VAL A 11 1.59 -1.68 12.52
C VAL A 11 0.42 -0.71 12.33
N PHE A 12 -0.39 -0.47 13.37
CA PHE A 12 -1.45 0.54 13.37
C PHE A 12 -0.95 1.90 13.83
N LYS A 13 0.18 2.37 13.30
CA LYS A 13 0.52 3.79 13.46
C LYS A 13 -0.57 4.61 12.77
N GLN A 14 -1.40 5.29 13.56
CA GLN A 14 -2.32 6.31 13.07
C GLN A 14 -1.48 7.35 12.32
N GLN A 15 -1.48 7.27 11.00
CA GLN A 15 -0.84 8.28 10.17
C GLN A 15 -1.68 9.54 10.22
N LYS A 16 -1.03 10.68 10.38
CA LYS A 16 -1.70 11.96 10.29
C LYS A 16 -2.07 12.20 8.82
N LEU A 17 -3.37 12.24 8.55
CA LEU A 17 -3.91 12.55 7.24
C LEU A 17 -4.31 14.02 7.17
N ILE A 18 -4.01 14.65 6.04
CA ILE A 18 -4.45 16.00 5.70
C ILE A 18 -5.12 15.90 4.34
N ALA A 19 -6.41 16.25 4.26
CA ALA A 19 -7.21 16.15 3.04
C ALA A 19 -7.17 14.75 2.36
N GLY A 20 -7.11 13.67 3.16
CA GLY A 20 -7.05 12.29 2.66
C GLY A 20 -5.66 11.83 2.19
N LEU A 21 -4.63 12.66 2.36
CA LEU A 21 -3.23 12.33 2.03
C LEU A 21 -2.39 12.20 3.30
N PRO A 22 -1.35 11.35 3.30
CA PRO A 22 -0.32 11.38 4.34
C PRO A 22 0.31 12.77 4.42
N ASP A 23 0.49 13.28 5.63
CA ASP A 23 1.04 14.63 5.91
C ASP A 23 2.29 14.98 5.10
N LYS A 24 3.27 14.07 5.02
CA LYS A 24 4.50 14.25 4.26
C LYS A 24 4.24 14.44 2.76
N VAL A 25 3.33 13.64 2.20
CA VAL A 25 2.96 13.69 0.79
C VAL A 25 2.22 14.99 0.49
N PHE A 26 1.30 15.38 1.38
CA PHE A 26 0.58 16.65 1.27
C PHE A 26 1.53 17.85 1.27
N ILE A 27 2.51 17.91 2.18
CA ILE A 27 3.47 19.02 2.25
C ILE A 27 4.31 19.11 0.96
N ILE A 28 4.77 17.98 0.42
CA ILE A 28 5.51 17.97 -0.85
C ILE A 28 4.64 18.49 -1.99
N ALA A 29 3.40 18.00 -2.09
CA ALA A 29 2.44 18.44 -3.10
C ALA A 29 2.11 19.94 -2.98
N LEU A 30 2.04 20.46 -1.74
CA LEU A 30 1.81 21.87 -1.46
C LEU A 30 2.96 22.73 -1.96
N VAL A 31 4.20 22.36 -1.68
CA VAL A 31 5.39 23.10 -2.15
C VAL A 31 5.46 23.11 -3.67
N VAL A 32 5.26 21.95 -4.31
CA VAL A 32 5.24 21.83 -5.77
C VAL A 32 4.12 22.69 -6.38
N SER A 33 2.92 22.64 -5.80
CA SER A 33 1.77 23.42 -6.27
C SER A 33 1.96 24.93 -6.07
N ALA A 34 2.54 25.34 -4.94
CA ALA A 34 2.85 26.74 -4.66
C ALA A 34 3.89 27.28 -5.64
N PHE A 35 4.95 26.51 -5.92
CA PHE A 35 5.96 26.87 -6.91
C PHE A 35 5.37 26.96 -8.33
N GLY A 36 4.58 25.96 -8.73
CA GLY A 36 3.88 25.98 -10.03
C GLY A 36 2.94 27.18 -10.16
N THR A 37 2.17 27.48 -9.12
CA THR A 37 1.29 28.66 -9.08
C THR A 37 2.08 29.95 -9.18
N PHE A 38 3.21 30.07 -8.48
CA PHE A 38 4.09 31.23 -8.58
C PHE A 38 4.59 31.44 -10.02
N LEU A 39 4.98 30.37 -10.71
CA LEU A 39 5.35 30.43 -12.13
C LEU A 39 4.18 30.87 -13.01
N CYS A 40 3.00 30.28 -12.84
CA CYS A 40 1.81 30.67 -13.60
C CYS A 40 1.47 32.16 -13.41
N VAL A 41 1.55 32.67 -12.18
CA VAL A 41 1.32 34.09 -11.88
C VAL A 41 2.41 34.98 -12.46
N LYS A 42 3.68 34.54 -12.45
CA LYS A 42 4.77 35.29 -13.08
C LYS A 42 4.61 35.43 -14.59
N LEU A 43 4.08 34.41 -15.27
CA LEU A 43 3.87 34.45 -16.72
C LEU A 43 2.53 35.08 -17.13
N GLY A 44 1.46 34.83 -16.38
CA GLY A 44 0.08 35.20 -16.75
C GLY A 44 -0.59 36.24 -15.84
N GLY A 45 0.16 36.83 -14.89
CA GLY A 45 -0.38 37.79 -13.93
C GLY A 45 -1.54 37.20 -13.11
N LEU A 46 -2.64 37.95 -13.01
CA LEU A 46 -3.84 37.51 -12.28
C LEU A 46 -4.50 36.27 -12.91
N MET A 47 -4.46 36.11 -14.23
CA MET A 47 -4.97 34.87 -14.87
C MET A 47 -4.14 33.64 -14.50
N GLY A 48 -2.87 33.86 -14.12
CA GLY A 48 -1.99 32.81 -13.61
C GLY A 48 -2.49 32.14 -12.33
N ILE A 49 -3.37 32.79 -11.56
CA ILE A 49 -4.00 32.17 -10.38
C ILE A 49 -4.89 31.00 -10.81
N GLY A 50 -5.69 31.17 -11.86
CA GLY A 50 -6.51 30.09 -12.42
C GLY A 50 -5.66 28.93 -12.93
N GLY A 51 -4.55 29.25 -13.62
CA GLY A 51 -3.56 28.25 -14.04
C GLY A 51 -2.91 27.51 -12.87
N GLY A 52 -2.59 28.21 -11.79
CA GLY A 52 -2.06 27.62 -10.56
C GLY A 52 -3.05 26.69 -9.86
N LEU A 53 -4.33 27.06 -9.80
CA LEU A 53 -5.39 26.19 -9.28
C LEU A 53 -5.55 24.92 -10.12
N LEU A 54 -5.55 25.05 -11.45
CA LEU A 54 -5.60 23.91 -12.35
C LEU A 54 -4.37 23.00 -12.18
N PHE A 55 -3.19 23.60 -12.07
CA PHE A 55 -1.94 22.87 -11.81
C PHE A 55 -1.99 22.12 -10.48
N ALA A 56 -2.40 22.78 -9.40
CA ALA A 56 -2.58 22.15 -8.10
C ALA A 56 -3.57 20.98 -8.20
N TYR A 57 -4.70 21.15 -8.89
CA TYR A 57 -5.66 20.06 -9.09
C TYR A 57 -5.04 18.85 -9.80
N VAL A 58 -4.26 19.07 -10.87
CA VAL A 58 -3.56 18.01 -11.61
C VAL A 58 -2.51 17.31 -10.75
N VAL A 59 -1.87 18.01 -9.81
CA VAL A 59 -0.92 17.41 -8.85
C VAL A 59 -1.65 16.59 -7.78
N TYR A 60 -2.68 17.15 -7.16
CA TYR A 60 -3.35 16.52 -6.01
C TYR A 60 -4.28 15.37 -6.41
N LYS A 61 -4.92 15.42 -7.58
CA LYS A 61 -5.89 14.40 -8.01
C LYS A 61 -5.29 12.97 -8.09
N PRO A 62 -4.16 12.74 -8.78
CA PRO A 62 -3.55 11.41 -8.82
C PRO A 62 -3.02 10.98 -7.45
N LEU A 63 -2.46 11.91 -6.67
CA LEU A 63 -1.99 11.63 -5.31
C LEU A 63 -3.12 11.13 -4.42
N TYR A 64 -4.28 11.80 -4.45
CA TYR A 64 -5.45 11.38 -3.70
C TYR A 64 -5.94 10.00 -4.14
N ASN A 65 -6.04 9.77 -5.45
CA ASN A 65 -6.52 8.50 -6.00
C ASN A 65 -5.64 7.29 -5.63
N ILE A 66 -4.33 7.49 -5.45
CA ILE A 66 -3.42 6.41 -5.02
C ILE A 66 -3.57 6.14 -3.52
N HIS A 67 -3.62 7.21 -2.72
CA HIS A 67 -3.65 7.09 -1.26
C HIS A 67 -5.02 6.77 -0.67
N GLN A 68 -6.09 6.83 -1.46
CA GLN A 68 -7.43 6.41 -1.01
C GLN A 68 -7.50 4.90 -0.68
N PHE A 69 -6.67 4.08 -1.34
CA PHE A 69 -6.66 2.62 -1.17
C PHE A 69 -5.49 2.16 -0.30
N ASP A 70 -4.33 2.80 -0.42
CA ASP A 70 -3.14 2.47 0.35
C ASP A 70 -2.35 3.73 0.74
N LEU A 71 -2.39 4.07 2.04
CA LEU A 71 -1.67 5.20 2.61
C LEU A 71 -0.15 5.04 2.57
N GLU A 72 0.36 3.81 2.46
CA GLU A 72 1.79 3.50 2.44
C GLU A 72 2.35 3.33 1.02
N ALA A 73 1.51 3.48 -0.01
CA ALA A 73 1.90 3.32 -1.42
C ALA A 73 3.13 4.17 -1.79
N TRP A 74 3.25 5.40 -1.27
CA TRP A 74 4.40 6.27 -1.54
C TRP A 74 5.73 5.70 -1.02
N ARG A 75 5.73 4.94 0.10
CA ARG A 75 6.96 4.34 0.63
C ARG A 75 7.45 3.22 -0.26
N LEU A 76 6.52 2.39 -0.74
CA LEU A 76 6.82 1.34 -1.73
C LEU A 76 7.36 1.95 -3.02
N TYR A 77 6.73 3.03 -3.51
CA TYR A 77 7.18 3.73 -4.70
C TYR A 77 8.60 4.29 -4.56
N LEU A 78 8.89 4.98 -3.45
CA LEU A 78 10.24 5.49 -3.18
C LEU A 78 11.26 4.35 -3.05
N ARG A 79 10.88 3.25 -2.41
CA ARG A 79 11.77 2.09 -2.25
C ARG A 79 12.02 1.40 -3.60
N ALA A 80 11.02 1.33 -4.46
CA ALA A 80 11.14 0.81 -5.81
C ALA A 80 12.05 1.69 -6.69
N LEU A 81 12.01 3.02 -6.52
CA LEU A 81 12.95 3.92 -7.20
C LEU A 81 14.41 3.70 -6.77
N HIS A 82 14.65 3.45 -5.48
CA HIS A 82 16.01 3.25 -4.96
C HIS A 82 16.54 1.82 -5.18
N ALA A 83 15.66 0.83 -5.16
CA ALA A 83 16.02 -0.58 -5.27
C ALA A 83 15.04 -1.32 -6.20
N PRO A 84 15.05 -1.02 -7.51
CA PRO A 84 14.05 -1.53 -8.46
C PRO A 84 14.07 -3.06 -8.58
N THR A 85 15.24 -3.66 -8.41
CA THR A 85 15.40 -5.13 -8.45
C THR A 85 14.76 -5.84 -7.26
N GLN A 86 14.54 -5.18 -6.12
CA GLN A 86 13.96 -5.81 -4.92
C GLN A 86 12.46 -6.07 -5.04
N PHE A 87 11.79 -5.46 -6.02
CA PHE A 87 10.35 -5.63 -6.28
C PHE A 87 10.07 -6.33 -7.61
N ASP A 88 11.09 -6.88 -8.26
CA ASP A 88 10.89 -7.72 -9.45
C ASP A 88 10.31 -9.07 -9.01
N ALA A 89 9.31 -9.57 -9.76
CA ALA A 89 8.66 -10.85 -9.53
C ALA A 89 9.68 -12.01 -9.46
N ARG A 90 10.83 -11.86 -10.13
CA ARG A 90 11.95 -12.81 -10.08
C ARG A 90 12.54 -13.03 -8.68
N TYR A 91 12.37 -12.08 -7.76
CA TYR A 91 12.85 -12.20 -6.38
C TYR A 91 11.71 -12.45 -5.38
N THR A 92 10.49 -12.71 -5.87
CA THR A 92 9.38 -13.13 -5.03
C THR A 92 9.65 -14.56 -4.55
N THR A 93 9.96 -14.70 -3.27
CA THR A 93 10.16 -16.02 -2.66
C THR A 93 8.79 -16.62 -2.34
N GLU A 94 8.49 -17.80 -2.87
CA GLU A 94 7.28 -18.53 -2.49
C GLU A 94 7.29 -18.83 -0.99
N LYS A 95 6.27 -18.37 -0.28
CA LYS A 95 6.10 -18.72 1.13
C LYS A 95 5.58 -20.14 1.25
N LYS A 96 6.41 -21.03 1.80
CA LYS A 96 5.97 -22.37 2.22
C LYS A 96 5.03 -22.23 3.41
N LEU A 97 3.75 -22.52 3.18
CA LEU A 97 2.72 -22.52 4.21
C LEU A 97 2.60 -23.93 4.79
N ASN A 98 2.70 -24.03 6.11
CA ASN A 98 2.43 -25.26 6.86
C ASN A 98 1.13 -25.09 7.64
N VAL A 99 0.26 -26.08 7.54
CA VAL A 99 -1.02 -26.17 8.24
C VAL A 99 -0.89 -27.25 9.31
N ILE A 100 -1.40 -26.99 10.50
CA ILE A 100 -1.54 -28.01 11.53
C ILE A 100 -2.93 -28.61 11.38
N HIS A 101 -3.00 -29.91 11.11
CA HIS A 101 -4.24 -30.67 11.02
C HIS A 101 -4.08 -31.96 11.85
N ASN A 102 -5.03 -32.24 12.74
CA ASN A 102 -5.01 -33.42 13.63
C ASN A 102 -3.65 -33.65 14.32
N ALA A 103 -3.11 -32.60 14.94
CA ALA A 103 -1.80 -32.62 15.62
C ALA A 103 -0.59 -32.95 14.72
N THR A 104 -0.75 -32.96 13.39
CA THR A 104 0.35 -33.12 12.43
C THR A 104 0.58 -31.85 11.63
N LEU A 105 1.85 -31.49 11.45
CA LEU A 105 2.27 -30.37 10.61
C LEU A 105 2.40 -30.86 9.16
N MET A 106 1.63 -30.29 8.26
CA MET A 106 1.60 -30.67 6.85
C MET A 106 1.68 -29.44 5.94
N SER A 107 2.25 -29.58 4.75
CA SER A 107 2.29 -28.49 3.78
C SER A 107 0.88 -28.17 3.28
N PHE A 108 0.64 -26.90 2.96
CA PHE A 108 -0.65 -26.45 2.44
C PHE A 108 -1.07 -27.18 1.16
N ASP A 109 -0.13 -27.49 0.26
CA ASP A 109 -0.42 -28.25 -0.98
C ASP A 109 -0.95 -29.65 -0.68
N ARG A 110 -0.41 -30.30 0.35
CA ARG A 110 -0.88 -31.61 0.80
C ARG A 110 -2.25 -31.51 1.46
N PHE A 111 -2.50 -30.42 2.18
CA PHE A 111 -3.78 -30.15 2.81
C PHE A 111 -4.90 -29.93 1.79
N THR A 112 -4.65 -29.11 0.77
CA THR A 112 -5.63 -28.86 -0.29
C THR A 112 -5.91 -30.11 -1.12
N GLN A 113 -4.91 -30.94 -1.41
CA GLN A 113 -5.12 -32.24 -2.06
C GLN A 113 -6.00 -33.18 -1.23
N ILE A 114 -5.78 -33.27 0.08
CA ILE A 114 -6.60 -34.14 0.96
C ILE A 114 -8.04 -33.63 1.06
N MET A 115 -8.22 -32.31 1.20
CA MET A 115 -9.55 -31.68 1.29
C MET A 115 -10.34 -31.71 -0.03
N SER A 116 -9.66 -31.70 -1.18
CA SER A 116 -10.29 -31.79 -2.51
C SER A 116 -10.54 -33.24 -2.95
N SER A 117 -10.05 -34.23 -2.21
CA SER A 117 -10.27 -35.64 -2.53
C SER A 117 -11.71 -36.05 -2.20
N PRO A 118 -12.43 -36.69 -3.14
CA PRO A 118 -13.84 -37.07 -2.95
C PRO A 118 -14.05 -38.05 -1.78
N ASN A 119 -13.02 -38.80 -1.38
CA ASN A 119 -13.06 -39.75 -0.25
C ASN A 119 -13.11 -39.07 1.13
N HIS A 120 -12.81 -37.78 1.26
CA HIS A 120 -12.83 -37.13 2.58
C HIS A 120 -14.26 -36.80 3.05
N LYS A 121 -15.17 -36.50 2.13
CA LYS A 121 -16.56 -36.14 2.47
C LYS A 121 -17.38 -37.28 3.06
N GLU A 122 -16.91 -38.51 2.95
CA GLU A 122 -17.60 -39.70 3.45
C GLU A 122 -17.28 -39.97 4.93
N LYS A 123 -16.12 -39.50 5.44
CA LYS A 123 -15.70 -39.74 6.83
C LYS A 123 -16.25 -38.73 7.84
N ASP A 124 -16.69 -37.56 7.39
CA ASP A 124 -17.24 -36.52 8.28
C ASP A 124 -18.77 -36.61 8.43
N ASN A 125 -19.42 -37.50 7.67
CA ASN A 125 -20.87 -37.74 7.70
C ASN A 125 -21.25 -39.08 8.38
N ALA A 126 -20.30 -39.73 9.07
CA ALA A 126 -20.49 -40.99 9.78
C ALA A 126 -20.30 -40.81 11.29
#